data_AF-A0A928KPE2-F1
#
_entry.id   AF-A0A928KPE2-F1
#
_cell.length_a   1.000
_cell.length_b   1.000
_cell.length_c   1.000
_cell.angle_alpha   90.00
_cell.angle_beta   90.00
_cell.angle_gamma   90.00
#
_symmetry.space_group_name_H-M   'P 1'
#
loop_
_entity.id
_entity.type
_entity.pdbx_description
1 polymer ?
#
loop_
_entity_poly.entity_id
_entity_poly.type
_entity_poly.pdbx_seq_one_letter_code
_entity_poly.pdbx_strand_id
1 'polypeptide(L)' 'MSGNLSPLPWTGNKACISDSLLAFMPQHDTYIEPCCGSAEFLLRKPRVREEIINDYNSDVVNFFSVIQNNKA' A
#
# COMPACT_ATOMS: atom_id res chain seq x y z
N MET A 1 10.40 14.53 5.47
CA MET A 1 9.38 14.05 4.51
C MET A 1 10.10 13.46 3.30
N SER A 2 10.59 12.23 3.42
CA SER A 2 11.21 11.48 2.34
C SER A 2 10.77 10.03 2.53
N GLY A 3 9.46 9.81 2.45
CA GLY A 3 8.84 8.50 2.58
C GLY A 3 8.46 7.99 1.19
N ASN A 4 8.47 6.68 1.00
CA ASN A 4 8.00 6.04 -0.22
C ASN A 4 6.55 6.47 -0.49
N LEU A 5 6.37 7.42 -1.41
CA LEU A 5 5.06 7.88 -1.87
C LEU A 5 4.62 7.00 -3.03
N SER A 6 3.32 6.77 -3.15
CA SER A 6 2.81 6.13 -4.35
C SER A 6 3.00 7.03 -5.58
N PRO A 7 3.47 6.49 -6.71
CA PRO A 7 3.51 7.22 -7.97
C PRO A 7 2.12 7.43 -8.59
N LEU A 8 1.07 6.82 -8.03
CA LEU A 8 -0.32 6.93 -8.51
C LEU A 8 -1.12 7.95 -7.68
N PRO A 9 -1.53 9.09 -8.25
CA PRO A 9 -2.54 9.92 -7.62
C PRO A 9 -3.88 9.18 -7.61
N TRP A 10 -4.44 8.98 -6.43
CA TRP A 10 -5.69 8.23 -6.26
C TRP A 10 -6.63 8.91 -5.26
N THR A 11 -7.91 8.99 -5.64
CA THR A 11 -8.96 9.50 -4.77
C THR A 11 -9.15 8.58 -3.57
N GLY A 12 -9.17 9.15 -2.37
CA GLY A 12 -9.29 8.36 -1.14
C GLY A 12 -7.99 7.69 -0.70
N ASN A 13 -6.83 8.18 -1.15
CA ASN A 13 -5.56 7.75 -0.59
C ASN A 13 -5.52 7.98 0.93
N LYS A 14 -4.81 7.10 1.64
CA LYS A 14 -4.80 7.05 3.10
C LYS A 14 -3.62 7.81 3.71
N ALA A 15 -2.95 8.69 2.94
CA ALA A 15 -1.75 9.41 3.40
C ALA A 15 -2.02 10.18 4.70
N CYS A 16 -3.10 10.97 4.72
CA CYS A 16 -3.45 11.86 5.83
C CYS A 16 -3.83 11.14 7.12
N ILE A 17 -4.19 9.86 7.05
CA ILE A 17 -4.62 9.06 8.20
C ILE A 17 -3.65 7.91 8.52
N SER A 18 -2.51 7.84 7.85
CA SER A 18 -1.57 6.73 7.97
C SER A 18 -1.03 6.55 9.39
N ASP A 19 -0.63 7.63 10.05
CA ASP A 19 -0.13 7.57 11.43
C ASP A 19 -1.21 7.09 12.42
N SER A 20 -2.45 7.56 12.25
CA SER A 20 -3.58 7.11 13.07
C SER A 20 -3.86 5.63 12.86
N LEU A 21 -3.88 5.14 11.62
CA LEU A 21 -4.08 3.73 11.32
C LEU A 21 -2.95 2.86 11.91
N LEU A 22 -1.70 3.32 11.81
CA LEU A 22 -0.54 2.63 12.39
C LEU A 22 -0.64 2.50 13.92
N ALA A 23 -1.11 3.55 14.60
CA ALA A 23 -1.26 3.54 16.05
C ALA A 23 -2.27 2.49 16.56
N PHE A 24 -3.26 2.10 15.74
CA PHE A 24 -4.24 1.07 16.07
C PHE A 24 -3.89 -0.32 15.54
N MET A 25 -2.82 -0.47 14.75
CA MET A 25 -2.42 -1.76 14.22
C MET A 25 -1.76 -2.62 15.31
N PRO A 26 -2.24 -3.85 15.54
CA PRO A 26 -1.51 -4.80 16.39
C PRO A 26 -0.21 -5.23 15.68
N GLN A 27 0.73 -5.79 16.46
CA GLN A 27 1.88 -6.48 15.88
C GLN A 27 1.38 -7.63 14.99
N HIS A 28 1.93 -7.72 13.78
CA HIS A 28 1.52 -8.70 12.79
C HIS A 28 2.70 -9.05 11.86
N ASP A 29 2.68 -10.26 11.32
CA ASP A 29 3.64 -10.71 10.31
C ASP A 29 3.04 -10.69 8.90
N THR A 30 1.71 -10.57 8.78
CA THR A 30 0.99 -10.54 7.52
C THR A 30 0.06 -9.35 7.47
N TYR A 31 0.19 -8.54 6.43
CA TYR A 31 -0.68 -7.41 6.14
C TYR A 31 -1.53 -7.71 4.91
N ILE A 32 -2.83 -7.40 4.98
CA ILE A 32 -3.77 -7.58 3.88
C ILE A 32 -4.54 -6.28 3.66
N GLU A 33 -4.51 -5.75 2.43
CA GLU A 33 -5.27 -4.57 2.01
C GLU A 33 -6.17 -4.89 0.81
N PRO A 34 -7.45 -5.23 1.02
CA PRO A 34 -8.35 -5.62 -0.07
C PRO A 34 -8.70 -4.51 -1.07
N CYS A 35 -8.57 -3.25 -0.63
CA CYS A 35 -8.87 -2.04 -1.40
C CYS A 35 -7.69 -1.06 -1.27
N CYS A 36 -6.60 -1.35 -1.97
CA CYS A 36 -5.35 -0.62 -1.83
C CYS A 36 -5.36 0.75 -2.52
N GLY A 37 -6.09 0.92 -3.63
CA GLY A 37 -6.03 2.13 -4.45
C GLY A 37 -4.59 2.43 -4.85
N SER A 38 -4.03 3.55 -4.39
CA SER A 38 -2.61 3.89 -4.62
C SER A 38 -1.62 3.10 -3.76
N ALA A 39 -2.05 2.18 -2.90
CA ALA A 39 -1.19 1.47 -1.94
C ALA A 39 -0.38 2.40 -1.01
N GLU A 40 -0.85 3.64 -0.81
CA GLU A 40 -0.14 4.67 -0.04
C GLU A 40 0.11 4.25 1.41
N PHE A 41 -0.84 3.53 2.02
CA PHE A 41 -0.68 3.04 3.39
C PHE A 41 0.35 1.91 3.46
N LEU A 42 0.25 0.92 2.55
CA LEU A 42 1.26 -0.14 2.42
C LEU A 42 2.69 0.43 2.34
N LEU A 43 2.90 1.44 1.49
CA LEU A 43 4.23 2.01 1.24
C LEU A 43 4.78 2.81 2.43
N ARG A 44 3.90 3.34 3.29
CA ARG A 44 4.26 4.11 4.49
C ARG A 44 4.42 3.27 5.74
N LYS A 45 3.65 2.19 5.89
CA LYS A 45 3.73 1.35 7.08
C LYS A 45 5.09 0.63 7.15
N PRO A 46 5.57 0.25 8.35
CA PRO A 46 6.72 -0.62 8.47
C PRO A 46 6.51 -1.92 7.68
N ARG A 47 7.54 -2.37 6.96
CA ARG A 47 7.48 -3.64 6.24
C ARG A 47 7.33 -4.81 7.20
N VAL A 48 6.50 -5.78 6.81
CA VAL A 48 6.31 -7.04 7.54
C VAL A 48 6.65 -8.22 6.62
N ARG A 49 6.62 -9.45 7.14
CA ARG A 49 7.05 -10.65 6.41
C ARG A 49 6.25 -10.86 5.12
N GLU A 50 4.92 -10.73 5.19
CA GLU A 50 4.02 -10.92 4.05
C GLU A 50 3.09 -9.72 3.88
N GLU A 51 2.97 -9.21 2.66
CA GLU A 51 2.15 -8.06 2.33
C GLU A 51 1.32 -8.37 1.09
N ILE A 52 0.01 -8.45 1.26
CA ILE A 52 -0.94 -8.81 0.21
C ILE A 52 -1.87 -7.63 -0.02
N ILE A 53 -1.89 -7.12 -1.26
CA ILE A 53 -2.81 -6.06 -1.65
C ILE A 53 -3.70 -6.53 -2.78
N ASN A 54 -4.90 -5.96 -2.83
CA ASN A 54 -5.85 -6.15 -3.91
C ASN A 54 -6.56 -4.83 -4.20
N ASP A 55 -7.16 -4.76 -5.39
CA ASP A 55 -8.15 -3.76 -5.72
C ASP A 55 -9.19 -4.38 -6.68
N TYR A 56 -10.40 -3.82 -6.73
CA TYR A 56 -11.38 -4.22 -7.73
C TYR A 56 -10.96 -3.77 -9.14
N ASN A 57 -10.24 -2.65 -9.23
CA ASN A 57 -9.76 -2.15 -10.50
C ASN A 57 -8.55 -2.97 -10.99
N SER A 58 -8.75 -3.73 -12.07
CA SER A 58 -7.72 -4.57 -12.68
C SER A 58 -6.48 -3.79 -13.14
N ASP A 59 -6.63 -2.53 -13.54
CA ASP A 59 -5.50 -1.70 -13.99
C ASP A 59 -4.58 -1.34 -12.81
N VAL A 60 -5.14 -1.13 -11.61
CA VAL A 60 -4.37 -0.89 -10.38
C VAL A 60 -3.60 -2.16 -10.01
N VAL A 61 -4.26 -3.32 -10.04
CA VAL A 61 -3.62 -4.62 -9.77
C VAL A 61 -2.50 -4.88 -10.77
N ASN A 62 -2.75 -4.65 -12.07
CA ASN A 62 -1.76 -4.81 -13.12
C ASN A 62 -0.58 -3.86 -12.92
N PHE A 63 -0.81 -2.59 -12.61
CA PHE A 63 0.23 -1.60 -12.36
C PHE A 63 1.20 -2.05 -11.27
N PHE A 64 0.68 -2.43 -10.09
CA PHE A 64 1.54 -2.88 -8.98
C PHE A 64 2.21 -4.23 -9.26
N SER A 65 1.54 -5.14 -9.97
CA SER A 65 2.14 -6.42 -10.41
C SER A 65 3.32 -6.18 -11.35
N VAL A 66 3.20 -5.26 -12.32
CA VAL A 66 4.29 -4.91 -13.23
C VAL A 66 5.45 -4.30 -12.46
N ILE A 67 5.22 -3.34 -11.54
CA ILE A 67 6.29 -2.75 -10.72
C ILE A 67 7.00 -3.80 -9.86
N GLN A 68 6.24 -4.72 -9.27
CA GLN A 68 6.80 -5.76 -8.41
C GLN A 68 7.72 -6.72 -9.20
N ASN A 69 7.36 -7.03 -10.45
CA ASN A 69 8.02 -8.05 -11.25
C ASN A 69 9.08 -7.49 -12.22
N ASN A 70 8.89 -6.28 -12.74
CA ASN A 70 9.89 -5.57 -13.54
C ASN A 70 10.85 -4.83 -12.61
N LYS A 71 11.94 -5.51 -12.25
CA LYS A 71 13.12 -4.85 -11.71
C LYS A 71 13.80 -4.09 -12.86
N ALA A 72 13.79 -2.76 -12.80
CA ALA A 72 14.77 -1.95 -13.53
C ALA A 72 16.18 -2.26 -13.01
#